data_AF-A0A248TN08-F1
#
_entry.id   AF-A0A248TN08-F1
#
_cell.length_a   1.000
_cell.length_b   1.000
_cell.length_c   1.000
_cell.angle_alpha   90.00
_cell.angle_beta   90.00
_cell.angle_gamma   90.00
#
_symmetry.space_group_name_H-M   'P 1'
#
loop_
_entity.id
_entity.type
_entity.pdbx_description
1 polymer ?
#
loop_
_entity_poly.entity_id
_entity_poly.type
_entity_poly.pdbx_seq_one_letter_code
_entity_poly.pdbx_strand_id
1 'polypeptide(L)' 'MSSKEKRYTVAGTDINEVKRLNQQSGLSYNEVKALLAAKYLNSKNERN' A
#
# COMPACT_ATOMS: atom_id res chain seq x y z
N MET A 1 -24.72 -5.47 -13.16
CA MET A 1 -23.89 -4.58 -14.00
C MET A 1 -22.49 -5.15 -14.09
N SER A 2 -22.14 -5.78 -15.22
CA SER A 2 -20.79 -6.31 -15.43
C SER A 2 -19.89 -5.16 -15.88
N SER A 3 -19.27 -4.48 -14.92
CA SER A 3 -18.24 -3.49 -15.18
C SER A 3 -17.00 -4.25 -15.65
N LYS A 4 -16.85 -4.45 -16.97
CA LYS A 4 -15.57 -4.85 -17.57
C LYS A 4 -14.53 -3.81 -17.14
N GLU A 5 -13.70 -4.14 -16.15
CA GLU A 5 -12.58 -3.30 -15.75
C GLU A 5 -11.75 -3.01 -17.00
N LYS A 6 -11.60 -1.72 -17.35
CA LYS A 6 -10.75 -1.32 -18.47
C LYS A 6 -9.32 -1.76 -18.14
N ARG A 7 -8.70 -2.56 -19.00
CA ARG A 7 -7.34 -3.06 -18.79
C ARG A 7 -6.29 -1.97 -18.94
N TYR A 8 -6.49 -1.03 -19.85
CA TYR A 8 -5.53 0.04 -20.15
C TYR A 8 -6.10 1.43 -19.88
N THR A 9 -5.26 2.34 -19.40
CA THR A 9 -5.58 3.78 -19.32
C THR A 9 -5.51 4.43 -20.70
N VAL A 10 -5.96 5.68 -20.82
CA VAL A 10 -5.83 6.47 -22.07
C VAL A 10 -4.36 6.64 -22.49
N ALA A 11 -3.45 6.64 -21.52
CA ALA A 11 -2.01 6.67 -21.75
C ALA A 11 -1.39 5.29 -22.06
N GLY A 12 -2.19 4.22 -22.14
CA GLY A 12 -1.72 2.86 -22.44
C GLY A 12 -1.18 2.06 -21.25
N THR A 13 -1.36 2.54 -20.01
CA THR A 13 -0.88 1.84 -18.81
C THR A 13 -1.75 0.62 -18.50
N ASP A 14 -1.16 -0.58 -18.36
CA ASP A 14 -1.87 -1.81 -17.94
C ASP A 14 -2.19 -1.75 -16.43
N ILE A 15 -3.48 -1.66 -16.10
CA ILE A 15 -3.98 -1.55 -14.73
C ILE A 15 -3.73 -2.84 -13.93
N ASN A 16 -3.80 -4.00 -14.57
CA ASN A 16 -3.60 -5.28 -13.88
C ASN A 16 -2.14 -5.44 -13.45
N GLU A 17 -1.22 -5.01 -14.30
CA GLU A 17 0.21 -5.02 -13.97
C GLU A 17 0.54 -4.04 -12.85
N VAL A 18 -0.04 -2.83 -12.88
CA VAL A 18 0.13 -1.86 -11.78
C VAL A 18 -0.42 -2.42 -10.47
N LYS A 19 -1.60 -3.04 -10.46
CA LYS A 19 -2.16 -3.69 -9.27
C LYS A 19 -1.22 -4.77 -8.75
N ARG A 20 -0.66 -5.61 -9.62
CA ARG A 20 0.31 -6.67 -9.26
C ARG A 20 1.58 -6.09 -8.65
N LEU A 21 2.15 -5.06 -9.25
CA LEU A 21 3.34 -4.38 -8.76
C LEU A 21 3.08 -3.64 -7.43
N ASN A 22 1.91 -3.03 -7.27
CA ASN A 22 1.50 -2.39 -6.02
C ASN A 22 1.37 -3.40 -4.86
N GLN A 23 0.89 -4.61 -5.14
CA GLN A 23 0.85 -5.69 -4.14
C GLN A 23 2.25 -6.20 -3.77
N GLN A 24 3.26 -6.01 -4.63
CA GLN A 24 4.64 -6.45 -4.44
C GLN A 24 5.60 -5.36 -3.94
N SER A 25 5.16 -4.11 -3.84
CA SER A 25 6.04 -2.97 -3.48
C SER A 25 6.24 -2.79 -1.97
N GLY A 26 5.66 -3.67 -1.16
CA GLY A 26 5.75 -3.62 0.29
C GLY A 26 4.80 -2.59 0.89
N LEU A 27 5.18 -2.06 2.05
CA LEU A 27 4.33 -1.16 2.82
C LEU A 27 4.30 0.24 2.19
N SER A 28 3.11 0.80 2.11
CA SER A 28 2.93 2.22 1.80
C SER A 28 3.54 3.10 2.89
N TYR A 29 3.80 4.35 2.53
CA TYR A 29 4.28 5.37 3.46
C TYR A 29 3.44 5.45 4.75
N ASN A 30 2.11 5.40 4.62
CA ASN A 30 1.19 5.50 5.76
C ASN A 30 1.27 4.26 6.65
N GLU A 31 1.43 3.07 6.08
CA GLU A 31 1.61 1.84 6.84
C GLU A 31 2.96 1.84 7.58
N VAL A 32 4.04 2.27 6.92
CA VAL A 32 5.35 2.44 7.58
C VAL A 32 5.24 3.45 8.73
N LYS A 33 4.56 4.58 8.53
CA LYS A 33 4.34 5.59 9.56
C LYS A 33 3.57 5.02 10.75
N ALA A 34 2.53 4.24 10.50
CA ALA A 34 1.74 3.59 11.54
C ALA A 34 2.56 2.55 12.33
N LEU A 35 3.34 1.72 11.63
CA LEU A 35 4.23 0.75 12.27
C LEU A 35 5.31 1.42 13.12
N LEU A 36 5.90 2.51 12.63
CA LEU A 36 6.89 3.28 13.37
C LEU A 36 6.28 3.88 14.64
N ALA A 37 5.08 4.46 14.54
CA ALA A 37 4.36 4.99 15.69
C ALA A 37 4.07 3.89 16.72
N ALA A 38 3.61 2.71 16.29
CA ALA A 38 3.37 1.57 17.17
C ALA A 38 4.65 1.10 17.88
N LYS A 39 5.77 0.95 17.14
CA LYS A 39 7.08 0.59 17.72
C LYS A 39 7.56 1.63 18.75
N TYR A 40 7.36 2.92 18.46
CA TYR A 40 7.72 4.00 19.38
C TYR A 40 6.89 3.95 20.67
N LEU A 41 5.58 3.73 20.57
CA LEU A 41 4.71 3.63 21.75
C LEU A 41 5.05 2.41 22.61
N ASN A 42 5.29 1.26 22.00
CA ASN A 42 5.69 0.04 22.72
C ASN A 42 6.99 0.27 23.51
N SER A 43 8.02 0.82 22.88
CA SER A 43 9.30 1.14 23.55
C SER A 43 9.19 2.27 24.57
N LYS A 44 8.19 3.14 24.49
CA LYS A 44 7.90 4.13 25.53
C LYS A 44 7.24 3.48 26.75
N ASN A 45 6.32 2.55 26.53
CA ASN A 45 5.61 1.87 27.61
C ASN A 45 6.54 0.95 28.42
N GLU A 46 7.52 0.31 27.77
CA GLU A 46 8.53 -0.54 28.43
C GLU A 46 9.54 0.23 29.31
N ARG A 47 9.61 1.56 29.19
CA ARG A 47 10.52 2.43 29.95
C ARG A 47 9.88 3.08 31.19
N ASN A 48 8.59 2.84 31.43
CA ASN A 48 7.85 3.33 32.60
C ASN A 48 7.67 2.21 33.64
#